data_AF-A0AAE7J7N0-F1
#
_entry.id   AF-A0AAE7J7N0-F1
#
_cell.length_a   1.000
_cell.length_b   1.000
_cell.length_c   1.000
_cell.angle_alpha   90.00
_cell.angle_beta   90.00
_cell.angle_gamma   90.00
#
_symmetry.space_group_name_H-M   'P 1'
#
loop_
_entity.id
_entity.type
_entity.pdbx_description
1 polymer ?
#
loop_
_entity_poly.entity_id
_entity_poly.type
_entity_poly.pdbx_seq_one_letter_code
_entity_poly.pdbx_strand_id
1 'polypeptide(L)'
;MSSSIAHFSLMSAGWRDNQATAATPIATTTIQDLPSLPQAFFSRPAQLVAPDLIGCLLVKRQESGELLWGVIVETEAYSHQSNP
;
A
#
# COMPACT_ATOMS: atom_id res chain seq x y z
N MET A 1 26.59 -6.79 14.48
CA MET A 1 26.21 -7.30 13.14
C MET A 1 25.27 -8.49 13.37
N SER A 2 23.96 -8.27 13.35
CA SER A 2 23.01 -9.38 13.42
C SER A 2 21.71 -8.93 12.76
N SER A 3 21.46 -9.42 11.56
CA SER A 3 20.18 -9.27 10.88
C SER A 3 19.61 -10.68 10.74
N SER A 4 18.57 -10.96 11.51
CA SER A 4 17.81 -12.21 11.43
C SER A 4 16.87 -12.12 10.23
N ILE A 5 17.07 -12.96 9.22
CA ILE A 5 16.20 -13.10 8.04
C ILE A 5 15.06 -14.04 8.43
N ALA A 6 13.82 -13.54 8.42
CA ALA A 6 12.64 -14.38 8.52
C ALA A 6 12.51 -15.23 7.24
N HIS A 7 12.62 -16.54 7.42
CA HIS A 7 12.48 -17.55 6.37
C HIS A 7 11.00 -17.70 5.99
N PHE A 8 10.61 -17.25 4.80
CA PHE A 8 9.25 -17.44 4.26
C PHE A 8 9.21 -18.68 3.37
N SER A 9 8.49 -19.71 3.82
CA SER A 9 8.30 -20.97 3.09
C SER A 9 7.23 -20.79 2.01
N LEU A 10 7.61 -20.94 0.74
CA LEU A 10 6.69 -20.99 -0.40
C LEU A 10 6.17 -22.43 -0.56
N MET A 11 4.90 -22.65 -0.25
CA MET A 11 4.18 -23.86 -0.64
C MET A 11 3.80 -23.75 -2.12
N SER A 12 4.53 -24.46 -2.98
CA SER A 12 4.25 -24.60 -4.41
C SER A 12 2.97 -25.42 -4.63
N ALA A 13 1.86 -24.74 -4.94
CA ALA A 13 0.67 -25.38 -5.51
C ALA A 13 0.60 -25.06 -7.01
N GLY A 14 0.54 -26.12 -7.82
CA GLY A 14 0.75 -26.12 -9.27
C GLY A 14 -0.15 -25.16 -10.07
N TRP A 15 0.47 -24.58 -11.10
CA TRP A 15 -0.17 -23.72 -12.09
C TRP A 15 -0.94 -24.61 -13.07
N ARG A 16 -2.28 -24.48 -13.12
CA ARG A 16 -3.13 -25.11 -14.14
C ARG A 16 -3.31 -24.13 -15.29
N ASP A 17 -3.07 -24.59 -16.51
CA ASP A 17 -3.39 -23.86 -17.74
C ASP A 17 -4.89 -23.58 -17.78
N ASN A 18 -5.28 -22.31 -17.66
CA ASN A 18 -6.66 -21.89 -17.83
C ASN A 18 -6.79 -21.27 -19.22
N GLN A 19 -7.31 -22.04 -20.19
CA GLN A 19 -7.63 -21.53 -21.52
C GLN A 19 -8.69 -20.42 -21.39
N ALA A 20 -8.34 -19.23 -21.88
CA ALA A 20 -9.15 -18.03 -21.78
C ALA A 20 -10.48 -18.17 -22.56
N THR A 21 -11.59 -18.28 -21.83
CA THR A 21 -12.90 -17.93 -22.38
C THR A 21 -13.04 -16.41 -22.25
N ALA A 22 -13.28 -15.72 -23.37
CA ALA A 22 -13.34 -14.27 -23.46
C ALA A 22 -14.37 -13.68 -22.47
N ALA A 23 -13.88 -13.16 -21.35
CA ALA A 23 -14.65 -12.33 -20.44
C ALA A 23 -14.67 -10.89 -20.99
N THR A 24 -15.82 -10.24 -20.88
CA THR A 24 -15.99 -8.77 -20.98
C THR A 24 -14.80 -8.04 -20.33
N PRO A 25 -14.29 -6.94 -20.91
CA PRO A 25 -13.17 -6.21 -20.32
C PRO A 25 -13.60 -5.65 -18.97
N ILE A 26 -13.28 -6.36 -17.90
CA ILE A 26 -13.26 -5.77 -16.56
C ILE A 26 -12.14 -4.73 -16.65
N ALA A 27 -12.46 -3.47 -16.40
CA ALA A 27 -11.45 -2.42 -16.32
C ALA A 27 -10.44 -2.81 -15.23
N THR A 28 -9.27 -3.31 -15.65
CA THR A 28 -8.16 -3.57 -14.75
C THR A 28 -7.56 -2.21 -14.39
N THR A 29 -8.15 -1.50 -13.44
CA THR A 29 -7.53 -0.29 -12.88
C THR A 29 -6.20 -0.69 -12.30
N THR A 30 -5.11 -0.22 -12.91
CA THR A 30 -3.79 -0.49 -12.38
C THR A 30 -3.55 0.44 -11.19
N ILE A 31 -2.75 0.04 -10.21
CA ILE A 31 -2.39 0.91 -9.06
C ILE A 31 -1.76 2.23 -9.54
N GLN A 32 -1.18 2.25 -10.74
CA GLN A 32 -0.61 3.45 -11.37
C GLN A 32 -1.67 4.48 -11.76
N ASP A 33 -2.93 4.06 -11.95
CA ASP A 33 -4.06 4.92 -12.34
C ASP A 33 -4.77 5.53 -11.13
N LEU A 34 -4.41 5.12 -9.91
CA LEU A 34 -5.02 5.65 -8.70
C LEU A 34 -4.44 7.02 -8.37
N PRO A 35 -5.30 8.04 -8.11
CA PRO A 35 -4.82 9.36 -7.77
C PRO A 35 -4.09 9.33 -6.43
N SER A 36 -2.92 9.97 -6.39
CA SER A 36 -2.23 10.21 -5.12
C SER A 36 -2.99 11.23 -4.28
N LEU A 37 -2.85 11.12 -2.95
CA LEU A 37 -3.39 12.11 -2.04
C LEU A 37 -2.73 13.48 -2.29
N PRO A 38 -3.50 14.57 -2.39
CA PRO A 38 -2.94 15.89 -2.67
C PRO A 38 -2.13 16.39 -1.46
N GLN A 39 -1.15 17.27 -1.69
CA GLN A 39 -0.33 17.84 -0.61
C GLN A 39 -1.16 18.50 0.51
N ALA A 40 -2.29 19.13 0.15
CA ALA A 40 -3.20 19.76 1.09
C ALA A 40 -3.80 18.76 2.10
N PHE A 41 -3.91 17.47 1.75
CA PHE A 41 -4.36 16.41 2.65
C PHE A 41 -3.45 16.31 3.89
N PHE A 42 -2.13 16.42 3.69
CA PHE A 42 -1.12 16.31 4.74
C PHE A 42 -0.88 17.61 5.51
N SER A 43 -1.44 18.74 5.06
CA SER A 43 -1.30 20.05 5.69
C SER A 43 -2.31 20.29 6.82
N ARG A 44 -2.89 19.21 7.35
CA ARG A 44 -3.87 19.21 8.45
C ARG A 44 -3.21 18.65 9.72
N PRO A 45 -3.74 18.93 10.92
CA PRO A 45 -3.25 18.32 12.15
C PRO A 45 -3.20 16.79 12.08
N ALA A 46 -2.16 16.17 12.66
CA ALA A 46 -1.93 14.72 12.60
C ALA A 46 -3.13 13.90 13.10
N GLN A 47 -3.85 14.40 14.10
CA GLN A 47 -5.06 13.78 14.65
C GLN A 47 -6.21 13.69 13.64
N LEU A 48 -6.24 14.57 12.64
CA LEU A 48 -7.22 14.53 11.55
C LEU A 48 -6.71 13.69 10.37
N VAL A 49 -5.41 13.70 10.12
CA VAL A 49 -4.80 12.94 9.01
C VAL A 49 -4.81 11.44 9.27
N ALA A 50 -4.45 11.01 10.49
CA ALA A 50 -4.32 9.60 10.85
C ALA A 50 -5.59 8.76 10.56
N PRO A 51 -6.80 9.12 11.05
CA PRO A 51 -7.99 8.33 10.74
C PRO A 51 -8.34 8.29 9.25
N ASP A 52 -8.07 9.37 8.51
CA ASP A 52 -8.34 9.45 7.07
C ASP A 52 -7.37 8.60 6.23
N LEU A 53 -6.23 8.18 6.80
CA LEU A 53 -5.28 7.30 6.12
C LEU A 53 -5.72 5.83 6.17
N ILE A 54 -6.62 5.43 7.07
CA ILE A 54 -7.09 4.05 7.15
C ILE A 54 -7.83 3.67 5.86
N GLY A 55 -7.44 2.54 5.26
CA GLY A 55 -7.97 2.08 3.98
C GLY A 55 -7.26 2.67 2.75
N CYS A 56 -6.38 3.68 2.91
CA CYS A 56 -5.56 4.18 1.82
C CYS A 56 -4.49 3.15 1.41
N LEU A 57 -4.05 3.24 0.16
CA LEU A 57 -2.92 2.45 -0.34
C LEU A 57 -1.61 3.18 -0.10
N LEU A 58 -0.68 2.51 0.59
CA LEU A 58 0.72 2.93 0.62
C LEU A 58 1.47 2.24 -0.51
N VAL A 59 2.00 3.02 -1.45
CA VAL A 59 2.66 2.51 -2.65
C VAL A 59 4.14 2.87 -2.63
N LYS A 60 5.00 1.89 -2.86
CA LYS A 60 6.45 2.03 -3.01
C LYS A 60 6.87 1.56 -4.40
N ARG A 61 7.56 2.42 -5.14
CA ARG A 61 8.23 2.04 -6.40
C ARG A 61 9.57 1.38 -6.09
N GLN A 62 9.80 0.19 -6.62
CA GLN A 62 11.08 -0.52 -6.53
C GLN A 62 12.04 -0.04 -7.63
N GLU A 63 13.33 -0.32 -7.46
CA GLU A 63 14.36 0.00 -8.47
C GLU A 63 14.12 -0.72 -9.80
N SER A 64 13.48 -1.90 -9.77
CA SER A 64 13.04 -2.66 -10.95
C SER A 64 11.89 -1.99 -11.73
N GLY A 65 11.24 -0.98 -11.15
CA GLY A 65 10.04 -0.35 -11.68
C GLY A 65 8.72 -0.98 -11.21
N GLU A 66 8.78 -2.14 -10.56
CA GLU A 66 7.61 -2.77 -9.93
C GLU A 66 7.07 -1.94 -8.76
N LEU A 67 5.78 -2.11 -8.47
CA LEU A 67 5.11 -1.45 -7.35
C LEU A 67 4.85 -2.46 -6.23
N LEU A 68 5.42 -2.20 -5.06
CA LEU A 68 5.01 -2.83 -3.82
C LEU A 68 3.94 -1.95 -3.18
N TRP A 69 2.83 -2.55 -2.75
CA TRP A 69 1.74 -1.80 -2.13
C TRP A 69 1.06 -2.60 -1.02
N GLY A 70 0.38 -1.88 -0.14
CA GLY A 70 -0.45 -2.45 0.91
C GLY A 70 -1.52 -1.44 1.36
N VAL A 71 -2.55 -1.95 2.04
CA VAL A 71 -3.60 -1.12 2.65
C VAL A 71 -3.14 -0.69 4.04
N ILE A 72 -3.29 0.59 4.37
CA ILE A 72 -3.03 1.10 5.73
C ILE A 72 -4.18 0.65 6.63
N VAL A 73 -3.86 -0.13 7.67
CA VAL A 73 -4.86 -0.70 8.61
C VAL A 73 -4.76 -0.11 10.02
N GLU A 74 -3.67 0.57 10.34
CA GLU A 74 -3.41 1.17 11.65
C GLU A 74 -2.56 2.43 11.49
N THR A 75 -2.80 3.43 12.33
CA THR A 75 -2.06 4.71 12.35
C THR A 75 -2.02 5.30 13.76
N GLU A 76 -0.92 5.96 14.11
CA GLU A 76 -0.78 6.73 15.35
C GLU A 76 -0.53 8.21 15.03
N ALA A 77 -1.20 9.11 15.76
CA ALA A 77 -1.04 10.56 15.60
C ALA A 77 -0.17 11.15 16.71
N TYR A 78 0.95 11.76 16.33
CA TYR A 78 1.85 12.45 17.24
C TYR A 78 1.70 13.96 17.06
N SER A 79 1.37 14.69 18.13
CA SER A 79 1.45 16.15 18.15
C SER A 79 2.63 16.62 18.96
N HIS A 80 3.39 17.58 18.43
CA HIS A 80 4.40 18.28 19.20
C HIS A 80 3.70 19.30 20.12
N GLN A 81 3.30 18.85 21.31
CA GLN A 81 2.86 19.73 22.38
C GLN A 81 4.11 20.41 22.96
N SER A 82 4.40 21.65 22.56
CA SER A 82 5.39 22.46 23.27
C SER A 82 4.81 22.82 24.63
N ASN A 83 5.33 22.22 25.71
CA ASN A 83 4.94 22.57 27.08
C ASN A 83 5.60 23.92 27.45
N PRO A 84 4.85 24.96 27.85
CA PRO A 84 5.44 26.15 28.49
C PRO A 84 5.97 25.86 29.90
#